data_AF-A0A1Y6CHS4-F1
#
_entry.id   AF-A0A1Y6CHS4-F1
#
_cell.length_a   1.000
_cell.length_b   1.000
_cell.length_c   1.000
_cell.angle_alpha   90.00
_cell.angle_beta   90.00
_cell.angle_gamma   90.00
#
_symmetry.space_group_name_H-M   'P 1'
#
loop_
_entity.id
_entity.type
_entity.pdbx_description
1 polymer ?
#
loop_
_entity_poly.entity_id
_entity_poly.type
_entity_poly.pdbx_seq_one_letter_code
_entity_poly.pdbx_strand_id
1 'polypeptide(L)'
;MKSRIWLTFLFVHSGSCTIKFDVTSQRTALENQILGTQKELDQDVVLISSVRAVDQDGEIKKIEASDLHQKAVLAKQNQAFNQDDIQEFKDKQFIGEGPAGKIMILPPSIGLVSQASNRETNIISIILAEENRDRKIIWRRVITMNPELNSEHFDSVVETFQKQIYEKAKPGHWFYRNGRWMQKP
;
A
#
# COMPACT_ATOMS: atom_id res chain seq x y z
N MET A 1 29.22 68.96 40.05
CA MET A 1 29.19 67.57 40.58
C MET A 1 28.71 66.66 39.48
N LYS A 2 29.45 65.57 39.21
CA LYS A 2 29.38 64.76 37.97
C LYS A 2 28.20 63.78 38.02
N SER A 3 27.28 63.89 37.08
CA SER A 3 26.21 62.89 36.84
C SER A 3 26.76 61.74 36.00
N ARG A 4 26.64 60.50 36.50
CA ARG A 4 27.03 59.26 35.80
C ARG A 4 25.76 58.58 35.28
N ILE A 5 25.56 58.63 33.97
CA ILE A 5 24.54 57.88 33.25
C ILE A 5 25.11 56.48 32.99
N TRP A 6 24.45 55.44 33.52
CA TRP A 6 24.75 54.04 33.22
C TRP A 6 23.88 53.60 32.04
N LEU A 7 24.51 53.33 30.88
CA LEU A 7 23.87 52.69 29.74
C LEU A 7 23.97 51.17 29.91
N THR A 8 22.85 50.51 30.23
CA THR A 8 22.74 49.05 30.18
C THR A 8 22.49 48.60 28.74
N PHE A 9 23.49 47.95 28.15
CA PHE A 9 23.42 47.35 26.82
C PHE A 9 22.64 46.03 26.90
N LEU A 10 21.42 46.01 26.37
CA LEU A 10 20.56 44.83 26.35
C LEU A 10 20.91 43.99 25.11
N PHE A 11 21.77 42.98 25.32
CA PHE A 11 22.16 42.02 24.28
C PHE A 11 20.98 41.09 23.98
N VAL A 12 20.23 41.38 22.93
CA VAL A 12 19.20 40.47 22.39
C VAL A 12 19.93 39.32 21.69
N HIS A 13 20.05 38.19 22.40
CA HIS A 13 20.51 36.93 21.85
C HIS A 13 19.37 36.34 21.00
N SER A 14 19.38 36.60 19.69
CA SER A 14 18.54 35.91 18.72
C SER A 14 19.01 34.46 18.60
N GLY A 15 18.39 33.59 19.41
CA GLY A 15 18.56 32.14 19.29
C GLY A 15 18.19 31.69 17.89
N SER A 16 19.19 31.26 17.12
CA SER A 16 18.98 30.55 15.85
C SER A 16 18.19 29.28 16.15
N CYS A 17 16.93 29.27 15.74
CA CYS A 17 16.09 28.09 15.73
C CYS A 17 16.59 27.17 14.61
N THR A 18 17.60 26.35 14.89
CA THR A 18 18.00 25.25 14.00
C THR A 18 16.90 24.20 14.07
N ILE A 19 15.97 24.25 13.10
CA ILE A 19 14.95 23.23 12.91
C ILE A 19 15.68 21.93 12.55
N LYS A 20 15.86 21.05 13.53
CA LYS A 20 16.32 19.69 13.30
C LYS A 20 15.19 18.95 12.59
N PHE A 21 15.29 18.83 11.27
CA PHE A 21 14.34 18.06 10.47
C PHE A 21 14.44 16.58 10.90
N ASP A 22 13.37 16.08 11.52
CA ASP A 22 13.32 14.75 12.12
C ASP A 22 13.08 13.69 11.03
N VAL A 23 13.87 12.61 11.04
CA VAL A 23 13.74 11.46 10.13
C VAL A 23 12.31 10.89 10.13
N THR A 24 11.62 11.00 11.27
CA THR A 24 10.22 10.58 11.42
C THR A 24 9.26 11.37 10.52
N SER A 25 9.53 12.67 10.33
CA SER A 25 8.72 13.55 9.48
C SER A 25 8.90 13.22 7.99
N GLN A 26 10.11 12.88 7.56
CA GLN A 26 10.41 12.47 6.18
C GLN A 26 9.72 11.15 5.83
N ARG A 27 9.80 10.16 6.72
CA ARG A 27 9.10 8.88 6.55
C ARG A 27 7.58 9.08 6.43
N THR A 28 7.02 9.92 7.28
CA THR A 28 5.58 10.22 7.26
C THR A 28 5.16 10.95 5.98
N ALA A 29 6.00 11.87 5.49
CA ALA A 29 5.74 12.56 4.22
C ALA A 29 5.74 11.56 3.04
N LEU A 30 6.71 10.65 2.99
CA LEU A 30 6.79 9.62 1.96
C LEU A 30 5.57 8.67 1.99
N GLU A 31 5.17 8.20 3.17
CA GLU A 31 3.95 7.38 3.33
C GLU A 31 2.73 8.13 2.77
N ASN A 32 2.56 9.41 3.11
CA ASN A 32 1.44 10.21 2.59
C ASN A 32 1.46 10.38 1.07
N GLN A 33 2.66 10.54 0.47
CA GLN A 33 2.81 10.58 -0.99
C GLN A 33 2.35 9.28 -1.65
N ILE A 34 2.79 8.14 -1.11
CA ILE A 34 2.40 6.79 -1.59
C ILE A 34 0.87 6.61 -1.51
N LEU A 35 0.28 7.00 -0.37
CA LEU A 35 -1.17 6.88 -0.16
C LEU A 35 -1.98 7.84 -1.04
N GLY A 36 -1.44 9.03 -1.33
CA GLY A 36 -2.05 9.96 -2.28
C GLY A 36 -2.13 9.37 -3.68
N THR A 37 -1.00 8.88 -4.20
CA THR A 37 -0.94 8.27 -5.53
C THR A 37 -1.78 6.99 -5.64
N GLN A 38 -1.88 6.20 -4.56
CA GLN A 38 -2.80 5.06 -4.53
C GLN A 38 -4.26 5.49 -4.71
N LYS A 39 -4.70 6.56 -4.03
CA LYS A 39 -6.07 7.06 -4.14
C LYS A 39 -6.38 7.57 -5.55
N GLU A 40 -5.41 8.23 -6.18
CA GLU A 40 -5.52 8.66 -7.59
C GLU A 40 -5.70 7.46 -8.52
N LEU A 41 -4.88 6.42 -8.36
CA LEU A 41 -5.04 5.17 -9.12
C LEU A 41 -6.42 4.53 -8.90
N ASP A 42 -6.91 4.50 -7.67
CA ASP A 42 -8.22 3.93 -7.36
C ASP A 42 -9.37 4.76 -8.01
N GLN A 43 -9.23 6.09 -8.11
CA GLN A 43 -10.19 6.95 -8.81
C GLN A 43 -10.18 6.71 -10.33
N ASP A 44 -9.00 6.55 -10.94
CA ASP A 44 -8.86 6.25 -12.36
C ASP A 44 -9.55 4.93 -12.74
N VAL A 45 -9.43 3.91 -11.88
CA VAL A 45 -10.10 2.61 -12.07
C VAL A 45 -11.62 2.78 -12.09
N VAL A 46 -12.16 3.60 -11.20
CA VAL A 46 -13.61 3.89 -11.15
C VAL A 46 -14.05 4.64 -12.40
N LEU A 47 -13.26 5.61 -12.87
CA LEU A 47 -13.57 6.35 -14.08
C LEU A 47 -13.60 5.44 -15.32
N ILE A 48 -12.61 4.58 -15.50
CA ILE A 48 -12.54 3.70 -16.68
C ILE A 48 -13.62 2.62 -16.65
N SER A 49 -13.98 2.10 -15.48
CA SER A 49 -15.07 1.12 -15.36
C SER A 49 -16.45 1.75 -15.60
N SER A 50 -16.62 3.04 -15.33
CA SER A 50 -17.89 3.76 -15.53
C SER A 50 -18.06 4.34 -16.94
N VAL A 51 -16.97 4.56 -17.68
CA VAL A 51 -17.04 5.19 -19.00
C VAL A 51 -17.09 4.13 -20.10
N ARG A 52 -18.31 3.77 -20.53
CA ARG A 52 -18.54 3.52 -21.96
C ARG A 52 -18.52 4.88 -22.63
N ALA A 53 -17.37 5.33 -23.11
CA ALA A 53 -17.28 6.68 -23.69
C ALA A 53 -18.10 6.66 -24.99
N VAL A 54 -19.27 7.30 -24.95
CA VAL A 54 -20.08 7.59 -26.12
C VAL A 54 -19.67 8.99 -26.58
N ASP A 55 -19.27 9.14 -27.84
CA ASP A 55 -18.92 10.43 -28.40
C ASP A 55 -20.17 11.28 -28.71
N GLN A 56 -19.96 12.50 -29.21
CA GLN A 56 -21.05 13.43 -29.57
C GLN A 56 -21.95 12.88 -30.69
N ASP A 57 -21.51 11.85 -31.40
CA ASP A 57 -22.23 11.17 -32.48
C ASP A 57 -22.92 9.88 -32.00
N GLY A 58 -22.77 9.52 -30.72
CA GLY A 58 -23.35 8.32 -30.12
C GLY A 58 -22.53 7.05 -30.33
N GLU A 59 -21.29 7.16 -30.81
CA GLU A 59 -20.38 6.03 -31.06
C GLU A 59 -19.48 5.76 -29.84
N ILE A 60 -19.24 4.48 -29.54
CA ILE A 60 -18.43 4.10 -28.37
C ILE A 60 -16.94 4.31 -28.69
N LYS A 61 -16.34 5.40 -28.24
CA LYS A 61 -14.89 5.60 -28.23
C LYS A 61 -14.25 4.93 -27.02
N LYS A 62 -13.39 3.94 -27.26
CA LYS A 62 -12.50 3.41 -26.24
C LYS A 62 -11.46 4.49 -25.89
N ILE A 63 -11.38 4.91 -24.63
CA ILE A 63 -10.27 5.75 -24.16
C ILE A 63 -9.00 4.89 -24.24
N GLU A 64 -8.08 5.26 -25.14
CA GLU A 64 -6.77 4.61 -25.29
C GLU A 64 -5.88 4.96 -24.09
N ALA A 65 -6.08 4.28 -22.96
CA ALA A 65 -5.16 4.35 -21.83
C ALA A 65 -3.82 3.67 -22.19
N SER A 66 -2.70 4.16 -21.65
CA SER A 66 -1.40 3.50 -21.84
C SER A 66 -1.43 2.04 -21.35
N ASP A 67 -0.64 1.16 -21.97
CA ASP A 67 -0.59 -0.27 -21.60
C ASP A 67 -0.30 -0.49 -20.10
N LEU A 68 0.60 0.31 -19.52
CA LEU A 68 0.91 0.26 -18.09
C LEU A 68 -0.29 0.67 -17.21
N HIS A 69 -1.07 1.64 -17.67
CA HIS A 69 -2.28 2.06 -16.98
C HIS A 69 -3.36 0.98 -17.04
N GLN A 70 -3.63 0.41 -18.22
CA GLN A 70 -4.59 -0.68 -18.39
C GLN A 70 -4.23 -1.89 -17.52
N LYS A 71 -2.94 -2.25 -17.45
CA LYS A 71 -2.46 -3.34 -16.58
C LYS A 71 -2.75 -3.09 -15.11
N ALA A 72 -2.58 -1.86 -14.63
CA ALA A 72 -2.88 -1.52 -13.24
C ALA A 72 -4.38 -1.55 -12.95
N VAL A 73 -5.22 -1.12 -13.91
CA VAL A 73 -6.67 -1.20 -13.80
C VAL A 73 -7.14 -2.65 -13.73
N LEU A 74 -6.65 -3.51 -14.63
CA LEU A 74 -6.97 -4.93 -14.63
C LEU A 74 -6.50 -5.60 -13.33
N ALA A 75 -5.30 -5.27 -12.84
CA ALA A 75 -4.81 -5.77 -11.56
C ALA A 75 -5.75 -5.40 -10.41
N LYS A 76 -6.25 -4.15 -10.35
CA LYS A 76 -7.22 -3.72 -9.34
C LYS A 76 -8.56 -4.43 -9.44
N GLN A 77 -9.04 -4.65 -10.66
CA GLN A 77 -10.27 -5.42 -10.89
C GLN A 77 -10.13 -6.87 -10.43
N ASN A 78 -8.99 -7.51 -10.73
CA ASN A 78 -8.71 -8.86 -10.25
C ASN A 78 -8.61 -8.92 -8.73
N GLN A 79 -7.96 -7.94 -8.08
CA GLN A 79 -7.93 -7.88 -6.61
C GLN A 79 -9.34 -7.75 -6.01
N ALA A 80 -10.21 -6.95 -6.63
CA ALA A 80 -11.59 -6.80 -6.18
C ALA A 80 -12.39 -8.10 -6.37
N PHE A 81 -12.18 -8.80 -7.48
CA PHE A 81 -12.81 -10.09 -7.75
C PHE A 81 -12.36 -11.17 -6.76
N ASN A 82 -11.05 -11.24 -6.47
CA ASN A 82 -10.46 -12.22 -5.56
C ASN A 82 -10.66 -11.86 -4.08
N GLN A 83 -11.21 -10.69 -3.76
CA GLN A 83 -11.28 -10.17 -2.39
C GLN A 83 -12.04 -11.10 -1.45
N ASP A 84 -13.17 -11.63 -1.90
CA ASP A 84 -14.03 -12.50 -1.09
C ASP A 84 -13.33 -13.83 -0.77
N ASP A 85 -12.71 -14.46 -1.78
CA ASP A 85 -11.94 -15.69 -1.61
C ASP A 85 -10.72 -15.49 -0.68
N ILE A 86 -9.96 -14.41 -0.87
CA ILE A 86 -8.83 -14.07 0.01
C ILE A 86 -9.30 -13.87 1.45
N GLN A 87 -10.44 -13.20 1.64
CA GLN A 87 -11.00 -12.97 2.95
C GLN A 87 -11.47 -14.28 3.61
N GLU A 88 -12.13 -15.15 2.85
CA GLU A 88 -12.56 -16.46 3.31
C GLU A 88 -11.37 -17.34 3.71
N PHE A 89 -10.32 -17.42 2.88
CA PHE A 89 -9.14 -18.22 3.19
C PHE A 89 -8.36 -17.70 4.40
N LYS A 90 -8.35 -16.38 4.63
CA LYS A 90 -7.79 -15.78 5.87
C LYS A 90 -8.62 -16.14 7.09
N ASP A 91 -9.95 -16.07 6.97
CA ASP A 91 -10.88 -16.41 8.06
C ASP A 91 -10.80 -17.91 8.42
N LYS A 92 -10.61 -18.78 7.41
CA LYS A 92 -10.31 -20.21 7.58
C LYS A 92 -8.90 -20.51 8.10
N GLN A 93 -8.04 -19.50 8.23
CA GLN A 93 -6.63 -19.63 8.62
C GLN A 93 -5.83 -20.57 7.69
N PHE A 94 -6.13 -20.55 6.39
CA PHE A 94 -5.36 -21.29 5.38
C PHE A 94 -4.20 -20.47 4.84
N ILE A 95 -4.36 -19.15 4.81
CA ILE A 95 -3.39 -18.19 4.27
C ILE A 95 -3.09 -17.08 5.27
N GLY A 96 -1.97 -16.39 5.06
CA GLY A 96 -1.56 -15.24 5.84
C GLY A 96 -0.74 -14.24 5.02
N GLU A 97 -0.59 -13.04 5.56
CA GLU A 97 0.26 -11.99 4.99
C GLU A 97 1.71 -12.27 5.34
N GLY A 98 2.45 -12.81 4.37
CA GLY A 98 3.84 -13.21 4.47
C GLY A 98 4.84 -12.06 4.28
N PRO A 99 6.15 -12.39 4.24
CA PRO A 99 7.21 -11.41 4.05
C PRO A 99 7.11 -10.71 2.68
N ALA A 100 7.65 -9.49 2.61
CA ALA A 100 7.66 -8.66 1.41
C ALA A 100 6.26 -8.44 0.78
N GLY A 101 5.21 -8.48 1.59
CA GLY A 101 3.84 -8.12 1.23
C GLY A 101 3.14 -9.18 0.39
N LYS A 102 3.69 -10.39 0.35
CA LYS A 102 3.08 -11.51 -0.34
C LYS A 102 2.07 -12.20 0.55
N ILE A 103 0.95 -12.62 -0.02
CA ILE A 103 0.09 -13.60 0.64
C ILE A 103 0.67 -14.99 0.42
N MET A 104 0.68 -15.82 1.46
CA MET A 104 1.20 -17.18 1.41
C MET A 104 0.24 -18.16 2.08
N ILE A 105 0.27 -19.42 1.63
CA ILE A 105 -0.31 -20.54 2.38
C ILE A 105 0.44 -20.68 3.70
N LEU A 106 -0.30 -20.80 4.80
CA LEU A 106 0.29 -21.00 6.11
C LEU A 106 0.88 -22.40 6.23
N PRO A 107 2.03 -22.55 6.90
CA PRO A 107 2.55 -23.88 7.21
C PRO A 107 1.51 -24.71 7.96
N PRO A 108 1.43 -26.04 7.74
CA PRO A 108 0.47 -26.92 8.45
C PRO A 108 0.61 -26.91 9.98
N SER A 109 1.76 -26.49 10.50
CA SER A 109 2.02 -26.33 11.95
C SER A 109 1.52 -25.00 12.53
N ILE A 110 1.07 -24.07 11.68
CA ILE A 110 0.67 -22.71 12.04
C ILE A 110 -0.81 -22.48 11.70
N GLY A 111 -1.19 -22.75 10.45
CA GLY A 111 -2.55 -22.59 9.96
C GLY A 111 -3.33 -23.91 9.93
N LEU A 112 -4.52 -23.85 9.35
CA LEU A 112 -5.43 -24.98 9.24
C LEU A 112 -5.51 -25.55 7.82
N VAL A 113 -4.54 -25.22 6.95
CA VAL A 113 -4.56 -25.65 5.53
C VAL A 113 -4.59 -27.18 5.35
N SER A 114 -4.15 -27.95 6.36
CA SER A 114 -4.27 -29.42 6.35
C SER A 114 -5.72 -29.92 6.36
N GLN A 115 -6.69 -29.06 6.69
CA GLN A 115 -8.12 -29.35 6.61
C GLN A 115 -8.71 -29.09 5.22
N ALA A 116 -7.97 -28.39 4.35
CA ALA A 116 -8.40 -28.11 2.98
C ALA A 116 -8.28 -29.36 2.11
N SER A 117 -9.21 -29.53 1.18
CA SER A 117 -9.09 -30.58 0.17
C SER A 117 -7.95 -30.26 -0.82
N ASN A 118 -7.40 -31.27 -1.51
CA ASN A 118 -6.40 -31.03 -2.57
C ASN A 118 -6.91 -30.06 -3.65
N ARG A 119 -8.20 -30.12 -3.98
CA ARG A 119 -8.82 -29.20 -4.94
C ARG A 119 -8.83 -27.77 -4.41
N GLU A 120 -9.19 -27.57 -3.15
CA GLU A 120 -9.22 -26.26 -2.50
C GLU A 120 -7.79 -25.68 -2.41
N THR A 121 -6.79 -26.47 -2.02
CA THR A 121 -5.38 -26.06 -2.00
C THR A 121 -4.88 -25.62 -3.39
N ASN A 122 -5.32 -26.28 -4.46
CA ASN A 122 -4.99 -25.87 -5.84
C ASN A 122 -5.62 -24.53 -6.20
N ILE A 123 -6.89 -24.31 -5.84
CA ILE A 123 -7.60 -23.05 -6.06
C ILE A 123 -6.91 -21.92 -5.29
N ILE A 124 -6.59 -22.15 -4.00
CA ILE A 124 -5.86 -21.19 -3.17
C ILE A 124 -4.56 -20.79 -3.86
N SER A 125 -3.78 -21.77 -4.34
CA SER A 125 -2.49 -21.50 -4.98
C SER A 125 -2.60 -20.63 -6.24
N ILE A 126 -3.64 -20.82 -7.05
CA ILE A 126 -3.92 -20.01 -8.24
C ILE A 126 -4.27 -18.58 -7.83
N ILE A 127 -5.23 -18.41 -6.93
CA ILE A 127 -5.69 -17.09 -6.46
C ILE A 127 -4.54 -16.32 -5.80
N LEU A 128 -3.70 -16.98 -4.99
CA LEU A 128 -2.54 -16.33 -4.39
C LEU A 128 -1.51 -15.90 -5.43
N ALA A 129 -1.33 -16.65 -6.52
CA ALA A 129 -0.41 -16.26 -7.58
C ALA A 129 -0.90 -15.01 -8.31
N GLU A 130 -2.21 -14.92 -8.59
CA GLU A 130 -2.86 -13.76 -9.19
C GLU A 130 -2.78 -12.53 -8.28
N GLU A 131 -3.20 -12.66 -7.02
CA GLU A 131 -3.19 -11.58 -6.04
C GLU A 131 -1.77 -11.02 -5.83
N ASN A 132 -0.76 -11.89 -5.71
CA ASN A 132 0.62 -11.46 -5.55
C ASN A 132 1.20 -10.81 -6.81
N ARG A 133 0.81 -11.27 -8.00
CA ARG A 133 1.17 -10.61 -9.27
C ARG A 133 0.57 -9.21 -9.31
N ASP A 134 -0.71 -9.09 -8.97
CA ASP A 134 -1.48 -7.86 -9.12
C ASP A 134 -1.05 -6.80 -8.11
N ARG A 135 -0.76 -7.19 -6.86
CA ARG A 135 -0.09 -6.33 -5.87
C ARG A 135 1.19 -5.70 -6.43
N LYS A 136 2.05 -6.51 -7.07
CA LYS A 136 3.32 -6.03 -7.63
C LYS A 136 3.11 -5.04 -8.78
N ILE A 137 2.12 -5.28 -9.64
CA ILE A 137 1.75 -4.36 -10.73
C ILE A 137 1.30 -3.02 -10.14
N ILE A 138 0.44 -3.05 -9.13
CA ILE A 138 -0.10 -1.86 -8.47
C ILE A 138 0.99 -1.07 -7.77
N TRP A 139 1.86 -1.71 -6.98
CA TRP A 139 2.95 -1.00 -6.28
C TRP A 139 3.92 -0.34 -7.25
N ARG A 140 4.25 -1.02 -8.36
CA ARG A 140 5.05 -0.39 -9.43
C ARG A 140 4.31 0.76 -10.08
N ARG A 141 3.00 0.64 -10.30
CA ARG A 141 2.21 1.72 -10.88
C ARG A 141 2.26 2.96 -9.98
N VAL A 142 2.12 2.79 -8.67
CA VAL A 142 2.25 3.88 -7.68
C VAL A 142 3.61 4.58 -7.81
N ILE A 143 4.70 3.83 -7.94
CA ILE A 143 6.03 4.42 -8.18
C ILE A 143 6.05 5.21 -9.48
N THR A 144 5.54 4.66 -10.58
CA THR A 144 5.58 5.34 -11.89
C THR A 144 4.68 6.58 -11.99
N MET A 145 3.65 6.68 -11.14
CA MET A 145 2.74 7.81 -11.11
C MET A 145 3.24 8.95 -10.22
N ASN A 146 4.15 8.66 -9.28
CA ASN A 146 4.65 9.65 -8.35
C ASN A 146 6.05 10.12 -8.77
N PRO A 147 6.23 11.41 -9.13
CA PRO A 147 7.53 11.92 -9.60
C PRO A 147 8.61 11.93 -8.51
N GLU A 148 8.23 11.88 -7.23
CA GLU A 148 9.15 11.81 -6.09
C GLU A 148 9.59 10.37 -5.78
N LEU A 149 8.99 9.37 -6.44
CA LEU A 149 9.33 7.96 -6.27
C LEU A 149 10.13 7.42 -7.44
N ASN A 150 10.94 6.42 -7.15
CA ASN A 150 11.69 5.65 -8.13
C ASN A 150 11.79 4.17 -7.67
N SER A 151 12.49 3.33 -8.42
CA SER A 151 12.60 1.90 -8.10
C SER A 151 13.24 1.59 -6.74
N GLU A 152 14.08 2.47 -6.19
CA GLU A 152 14.71 2.29 -4.88
C GLU A 152 13.70 2.40 -3.74
N HIS A 153 12.58 3.09 -3.98
CA HIS A 153 11.49 3.25 -3.01
C HIS A 153 10.53 2.05 -2.97
N PHE A 154 10.77 0.98 -3.74
CA PHE A 154 9.86 -0.15 -3.83
C PHE A 154 9.57 -0.78 -2.45
N ASP A 155 10.58 -0.97 -1.62
CA ASP A 155 10.40 -1.56 -0.30
C ASP A 155 9.57 -0.64 0.62
N SER A 156 9.78 0.67 0.57
CA SER A 156 8.96 1.65 1.33
C SER A 156 7.50 1.66 0.87
N VAL A 157 7.25 1.49 -0.43
CA VAL A 157 5.90 1.31 -0.97
C VAL A 157 5.28 0.04 -0.39
N VAL A 158 5.98 -1.09 -0.47
CA VAL A 158 5.50 -2.37 0.07
C VAL A 158 5.18 -2.27 1.57
N GLU A 159 6.07 -1.65 2.36
CA GLU A 159 5.84 -1.43 3.80
C GLU A 159 4.58 -0.60 4.07
N THR A 160 4.36 0.47 3.29
CA THR A 160 3.18 1.32 3.42
C THR A 160 1.90 0.53 3.17
N PHE A 161 1.87 -0.30 2.12
CA PHE A 161 0.73 -1.16 1.83
C PHE A 161 0.53 -2.25 2.89
N GLN A 162 1.61 -2.88 3.38
CA GLN A 162 1.51 -3.86 4.46
C GLN A 162 0.94 -3.26 5.75
N LYS A 163 1.31 -2.01 6.07
CA LYS A 163 0.74 -1.28 7.22
C LYS A 163 -0.77 -1.13 7.07
N GLN A 164 -1.25 -0.67 5.92
CA GLN A 164 -2.68 -0.57 5.64
C GLN A 164 -3.41 -1.93 5.72
N ILE A 165 -2.81 -2.98 5.15
CA ILE A 165 -3.37 -4.33 5.18
C ILE A 165 -3.50 -4.81 6.63
N TYR A 166 -2.48 -4.59 7.45
CA TYR A 166 -2.51 -4.95 8.87
C TYR A 166 -3.53 -4.15 9.68
N GLU A 167 -3.73 -2.86 9.37
CA GLU A 167 -4.73 -2.01 10.01
C GLU A 167 -6.16 -2.48 9.72
N LYS A 168 -6.41 -2.97 8.50
CA LYS A 168 -7.72 -3.48 8.05
C LYS A 168 -7.98 -4.94 8.43
N ALA A 169 -6.98 -5.65 8.95
CA ALA A 169 -7.09 -7.07 9.26
C ALA A 169 -8.01 -7.35 10.44
N LYS A 170 -8.74 -8.47 10.40
CA LYS A 170 -9.57 -8.92 11.52
C LYS A 170 -8.70 -9.59 12.59
N PRO A 171 -9.12 -9.59 13.87
CA PRO A 171 -8.52 -10.43 14.90
C PRO A 171 -8.44 -11.89 14.45
N GLY A 172 -7.32 -12.56 14.75
CA GLY A 172 -7.03 -13.93 14.33
C GLY A 172 -6.39 -14.09 12.95
N HIS A 173 -6.37 -13.06 12.09
CA HIS A 173 -5.65 -13.10 10.82
C HIS A 173 -4.13 -13.21 11.03
N TRP A 174 -3.46 -14.02 10.21
CA TRP A 174 -2.03 -14.31 10.34
C TRP A 174 -1.14 -13.37 9.53
N PHE A 175 -0.02 -12.94 10.13
CA PHE A 175 0.99 -12.06 9.57
C PHE A 175 2.40 -12.55 9.90
N TYR A 176 3.33 -12.45 8.96
CA TYR A 176 4.73 -12.72 9.19
C TYR A 176 5.45 -11.43 9.63
N ARG A 177 5.94 -11.39 10.87
CA ARG A 177 6.79 -10.29 11.38
C ARG A 177 7.87 -10.83 12.29
N ASN A 178 9.02 -10.16 12.32
CA ASN A 178 10.15 -10.52 13.19
C ASN A 178 10.56 -12.00 13.04
N GLY A 179 10.54 -12.51 11.80
CA GLY A 179 10.93 -13.88 11.50
C GLY A 179 9.91 -14.97 11.89
N ARG A 180 8.69 -14.59 12.31
CA ARG A 180 7.68 -15.56 12.74
C ARG A 180 6.26 -15.17 12.31
N TRP A 181 5.40 -16.16 12.20
CA TRP A 181 3.96 -15.96 12.05
C TRP A 181 3.34 -15.51 13.38
N MET A 182 2.48 -14.50 13.33
CA MET A 182 1.76 -13.95 14.48
C MET A 182 0.32 -13.65 14.05
N GLN A 183 -0.62 -13.83 14.97
CA GLN A 183 -2.01 -13.42 14.74
C GLN A 183 -2.22 -11.96 15.12
N LYS A 184 -3.11 -11.29 14.39
CA LYS A 184 -3.69 -10.03 14.80
C LYS A 184 -4.44 -10.24 16.12
N PRO A 185 -4.16 -9.44 17.17
CA PRO A 185 -4.88 -9.52 18.43
C PRO A 185 -6.35 -9.12 18.28
#